data_AF-A0A7L8RWJ2-F1
#
_entry.id   AF-A0A7L8RWJ2-F1
#
_cell.length_a   1.000
_cell.length_b   1.000
_cell.length_c   1.000
_cell.angle_alpha   90.00
_cell.angle_beta   90.00
_cell.angle_gamma   90.00
#
_symmetry.space_group_name_H-M   'P 1'
#
loop_
_entity.id
_entity.type
_entity.pdbx_description
1 polymer ?
#
loop_
_entity_poly.entity_id
_entity_poly.type
_entity_poly.pdbx_seq_one_letter_code
_entity_poly.pdbx_strand_id
1 'polypeptide(L)'
;MAGAITIRRAERRDAAELAILVDLSSHGLASWLWYGAVLEGTTQTALEHGRNQLRCDDDRAGWKNASLAEVDGEIAGLVIGHVVEPSFAEEEAPHPVFEPILVLQQQTIGHWFIDSVGVYQHHRGHGIGRKLVDHELERAGARPVSLITESDNDVALGLYKSCGFEEIARQPSVSTDTYSKQHDWVLLTRSAT
;
A
#
# COMPACT_ATOMS: atom_id res chain seq x y z
N MET A 1 8.63 22.20 17.57
CA MET A 1 9.60 21.42 16.78
C MET A 1 8.92 20.09 16.51
N ALA A 2 8.87 19.62 15.26
CA ALA A 2 8.31 18.30 14.98
C ALA A 2 9.20 17.24 15.66
N GLY A 3 8.59 16.27 16.33
CA GLY A 3 9.30 15.15 16.95
C GLY A 3 10.19 14.40 15.96
N ALA A 4 11.20 13.71 16.48
CA ALA A 4 12.07 12.88 15.65
C ALA A 4 11.26 11.72 15.04
N ILE A 5 11.26 11.62 13.70
CA ILE A 5 10.60 10.50 13.00
C ILE A 5 11.51 9.28 13.08
N THR A 6 11.03 8.23 13.74
CA THR A 6 11.64 6.90 13.78
C THR A 6 10.84 5.92 12.94
N ILE A 7 11.48 4.88 12.39
CA ILE A 7 10.81 3.80 11.68
C ILE A 7 11.20 2.49 12.35
N ARG A 8 10.20 1.65 12.63
CA ARG A 8 10.40 0.30 13.16
C ARG A 8 9.60 -0.73 12.37
N ARG A 9 10.02 -1.99 12.43
CA ARG A 9 9.21 -3.10 11.95
C ARG A 9 7.90 -3.19 12.74
N ALA A 10 6.82 -3.53 12.05
CA ALA A 10 5.56 -3.83 12.71
C ALA A 10 5.66 -5.15 13.47
N GLU A 11 4.89 -5.25 14.55
CA GLU A 11 4.66 -6.49 15.28
C GLU A 11 3.24 -6.99 14.99
N ARG A 12 2.99 -8.28 15.24
CA ARG A 12 1.65 -8.88 15.08
C ARG A 12 0.55 -8.12 15.85
N ARG A 13 0.89 -7.47 16.97
CA ARG A 13 -0.06 -6.67 17.77
C ARG A 13 -0.49 -5.37 17.09
N ASP A 14 0.27 -4.88 16.11
CA ASP A 14 0.00 -3.63 15.41
C ASP A 14 -1.08 -3.79 14.32
N ALA A 15 -1.62 -4.99 14.11
CA ALA A 15 -2.54 -5.29 13.00
C ALA A 15 -3.79 -4.39 12.94
N ALA A 16 -4.28 -3.89 14.08
CA ALA A 16 -5.39 -2.93 14.08
C ALA A 16 -4.99 -1.59 13.47
N GLU A 17 -3.80 -1.10 13.81
CA GLU A 17 -3.24 0.13 13.28
C GLU A 17 -2.92 0.00 11.79
N LEU A 18 -2.36 -1.16 11.39
CA LEU A 18 -2.12 -1.47 9.99
C LEU A 18 -3.43 -1.41 9.19
N ALA A 19 -4.52 -1.98 9.70
CA ALA A 19 -5.81 -1.97 9.01
C ALA A 19 -6.32 -0.54 8.74
N ILE A 20 -6.22 0.35 9.73
CA ILE A 20 -6.64 1.75 9.58
C ILE A 20 -5.81 2.46 8.52
N LEU A 21 -4.49 2.32 8.58
CA LEU A 21 -3.58 3.05 7.70
C LEU A 21 -3.53 2.47 6.28
N VAL A 22 -3.78 1.16 6.09
CA VAL A 22 -3.95 0.53 4.77
C VAL A 22 -5.24 1.01 4.11
N ASP A 23 -6.32 1.09 4.87
CA ASP A 23 -7.59 1.66 4.36
C ASP A 23 -7.42 3.14 3.98
N LEU A 24 -6.68 3.89 4.80
CA LEU A 24 -6.33 5.28 4.52
C LEU A 24 -5.46 5.43 3.26
N SER A 25 -4.48 4.56 3.04
CA SER A 25 -3.61 4.64 1.85
C SER A 25 -4.28 4.18 0.57
N SER A 26 -5.32 3.34 0.67
CA SER A 26 -6.12 2.85 -0.44
C SER A 26 -7.39 3.66 -0.70
N HIS A 27 -7.55 4.80 -0.02
CA HIS A 27 -8.73 5.68 -0.09
C HIS A 27 -10.07 4.94 0.09
N GLY A 28 -10.11 3.96 0.99
CA GLY A 28 -11.33 3.19 1.29
C GLY A 28 -11.48 1.90 0.47
N LEU A 29 -10.60 1.64 -0.50
CA LEU A 29 -10.70 0.42 -1.32
C LEU A 29 -10.48 -0.86 -0.49
N ALA A 30 -9.60 -0.82 0.52
CA ALA A 30 -9.38 -1.97 1.40
C ALA A 30 -10.62 -2.30 2.25
N SER A 31 -11.22 -1.30 2.91
CA SER A 31 -12.47 -1.52 3.68
C SER A 31 -13.63 -1.94 2.78
N TRP A 32 -13.72 -1.42 1.56
CA TRP A 32 -14.69 -1.88 0.56
C TRP A 32 -14.53 -3.37 0.25
N LEU A 33 -13.30 -3.84 -0.01
CA LEU A 33 -13.03 -5.26 -0.24
C LEU A 33 -13.39 -6.10 0.99
N TRP A 34 -12.97 -5.68 2.19
CA TRP A 34 -13.29 -6.40 3.43
C TRP A 34 -14.80 -6.42 3.74
N TYR A 35 -15.55 -5.41 3.30
CA TYR A 35 -17.01 -5.40 3.43
C TYR A 35 -17.69 -6.45 2.55
N GLY A 36 -17.04 -6.90 1.47
CA GLY A 36 -17.49 -8.05 0.68
C GLY A 36 -17.70 -9.30 1.55
N ALA A 37 -16.75 -9.59 2.45
CA ALA A 37 -16.87 -10.71 3.40
C ALA A 37 -18.06 -10.55 4.38
N VAL A 38 -18.45 -9.30 4.70
CA VAL A 38 -19.65 -9.03 5.51
C VAL A 38 -20.92 -9.34 4.71
N LEU A 39 -20.97 -8.93 3.44
CA LEU A 39 -22.10 -9.22 2.54
C LEU A 39 -22.28 -10.72 2.29
N GLU A 40 -21.18 -11.47 2.24
CA GLU A 40 -21.17 -12.94 2.14
C GLU A 40 -21.53 -13.64 3.47
N GLY A 41 -21.59 -12.91 4.58
CA GLY A 41 -21.87 -13.45 5.91
C GLY A 41 -20.73 -14.26 6.52
N THR A 42 -19.51 -14.14 6.01
CA THR A 42 -18.32 -14.86 6.53
C THR A 42 -17.67 -14.12 7.70
N THR A 43 -17.99 -12.85 7.89
CA THR A 43 -17.56 -12.02 9.03
C THR A 43 -18.65 -11.04 9.47
N GLN A 44 -18.53 -10.51 10.69
CA GLN A 44 -19.47 -9.52 11.21
C GLN A 44 -19.09 -8.08 10.85
N THR A 45 -17.80 -7.77 10.77
CA THR A 45 -17.33 -6.40 10.48
C THR A 45 -16.13 -6.40 9.53
N ALA A 46 -16.11 -5.45 8.60
CA ALA A 46 -15.03 -5.30 7.63
C ALA A 46 -13.67 -5.04 8.33
N LEU A 47 -13.65 -4.18 9.34
CA LEU A 47 -12.41 -3.82 10.04
C LEU A 47 -11.81 -5.00 10.82
N GLU A 48 -12.63 -5.86 11.44
CA GLU A 48 -12.12 -7.08 12.06
C GLU A 48 -11.54 -8.04 11.02
N HIS A 49 -12.22 -8.20 9.88
CA HIS A 49 -11.71 -9.04 8.80
C HIS A 49 -10.35 -8.54 8.29
N GLY A 50 -10.23 -7.26 7.97
CA GLY A 50 -8.96 -6.65 7.56
C GLY A 50 -7.86 -6.74 8.61
N ARG A 51 -8.18 -6.47 9.89
CA ARG A 51 -7.24 -6.67 11.01
C ARG A 51 -6.74 -8.11 11.06
N ASN A 52 -7.63 -9.10 10.92
CA ASN A 52 -7.25 -10.51 11.00
C ASN A 52 -6.40 -10.94 9.80
N GLN A 53 -6.71 -10.42 8.61
CA GLN A 53 -5.90 -10.60 7.41
C GLN A 53 -4.47 -10.07 7.64
N LEU A 54 -4.32 -8.81 8.06
CA LEU A 54 -3.01 -8.18 8.27
C LEU A 54 -2.24 -8.78 9.46
N ARG A 55 -2.93 -9.48 10.37
CA ARG A 55 -2.33 -10.25 11.46
C ARG A 55 -1.81 -11.63 11.01
N CYS A 56 -2.25 -12.13 9.86
CA CYS A 56 -1.87 -13.42 9.33
C CYS A 56 -0.38 -13.45 8.94
N ASP A 57 0.23 -14.62 9.08
CA ASP A 57 1.67 -14.82 8.85
C ASP A 57 2.05 -15.04 7.40
N ASP A 58 1.07 -15.44 6.60
CA ASP A 58 1.22 -15.82 5.20
C ASP A 58 0.69 -14.72 4.26
N ASP A 59 0.12 -13.64 4.81
CA ASP A 59 -0.38 -12.52 4.02
C ASP A 59 0.79 -11.60 3.60
N ARG A 60 0.90 -11.37 2.29
CA ARG A 60 1.99 -10.56 1.68
C ARG A 60 1.90 -9.09 2.07
N ALA A 61 0.70 -8.58 2.32
CA ALA A 61 0.47 -7.25 2.85
C ALA A 61 0.42 -7.21 4.38
N GLY A 62 0.64 -8.36 5.04
CA GLY A 62 0.57 -8.51 6.49
C GLY A 62 1.73 -7.90 7.28
N TRP A 63 1.62 -8.00 8.61
CA TRP A 63 2.53 -7.39 9.58
C TRP A 63 4.01 -7.73 9.37
N LYS A 64 4.32 -8.93 8.84
CA LYS A 64 5.71 -9.35 8.58
C LYS A 64 6.41 -8.52 7.52
N ASN A 65 5.67 -7.83 6.65
CA ASN A 65 6.20 -6.97 5.60
C ASN A 65 6.05 -5.48 5.93
N ALA A 66 5.27 -5.13 6.94
CA ALA A 66 4.99 -3.76 7.35
C ALA A 66 6.08 -3.13 8.25
N SER A 67 6.32 -1.84 8.05
CA SER A 67 7.04 -0.94 8.96
C SER A 67 6.14 0.23 9.33
N LEU A 68 6.33 0.77 10.54
CA LEU A 68 5.58 1.89 11.09
C LEU A 68 6.52 3.08 11.32
N ALA A 69 6.08 4.27 10.94
CA ALA A 69 6.70 5.52 11.35
C ALA A 69 6.09 6.01 12.65
N GLU A 70 6.93 6.39 13.61
CA GLU A 70 6.52 6.93 14.90
C GLU A 70 7.04 8.37 15.08
N VAL A 71 6.21 9.21 15.68
CA VAL A 71 6.51 10.60 16.05
C VAL A 71 6.01 10.82 17.47
N ASP A 72 6.90 11.22 18.37
CA ASP A 72 6.58 11.50 19.78
C ASP A 72 5.84 10.34 20.51
N GLY A 73 6.13 9.10 20.12
CA GLY A 73 5.54 7.89 20.70
C GLY A 73 4.19 7.48 20.09
N GLU A 74 3.70 8.21 19.10
CA GLU A 74 2.48 7.89 18.35
C GLU A 74 2.82 7.34 16.97
N ILE A 75 2.02 6.38 16.49
CA ILE A 75 2.13 5.85 15.14
C ILE A 75 1.58 6.90 14.17
N ALA A 76 2.44 7.40 13.28
CA ALA A 76 2.13 8.47 12.36
C ALA A 76 1.85 7.98 10.93
N GLY A 77 2.33 6.79 10.59
CA GLY A 77 2.15 6.20 9.27
C GLY A 77 2.70 4.79 9.14
N LEU A 78 2.47 4.18 7.99
CA LEU A 78 2.95 2.84 7.65
C LEU A 78 3.53 2.79 6.25
N VAL A 79 4.35 1.78 6.05
CA VAL A 79 4.70 1.28 4.73
C VAL A 79 4.70 -0.24 4.71
N ILE A 80 4.22 -0.81 3.62
CA ILE A 80 4.29 -2.25 3.36
C ILE A 80 5.02 -2.46 2.05
N GLY A 81 6.04 -3.31 2.09
CA GLY A 81 6.79 -3.69 0.89
C GLY A 81 7.23 -5.14 0.93
N HIS A 82 7.17 -5.78 -0.24
CA HIS A 82 7.46 -7.19 -0.46
C HIS A 82 7.95 -7.43 -1.89
N VAL A 83 8.51 -8.60 -2.17
CA VAL A 83 8.92 -8.98 -3.53
C VAL A 83 7.69 -9.46 -4.32
N VAL A 84 7.55 -9.02 -5.57
CA VAL A 84 6.56 -9.60 -6.49
C VAL A 84 7.06 -10.97 -6.93
N GLU A 85 6.59 -12.01 -6.26
CA GLU A 85 6.99 -13.40 -6.52
C GLU A 85 6.50 -13.89 -7.89
N PRO A 86 7.16 -14.89 -8.52
CA PRO A 86 6.73 -15.45 -9.80
C PRO A 86 5.29 -15.97 -9.82
N SER A 87 4.72 -16.35 -8.67
CA SER A 87 3.33 -16.81 -8.57
C SER A 87 2.32 -15.79 -9.05
N PHE A 88 2.63 -14.49 -8.97
CA PHE A 88 1.74 -13.43 -9.43
C PHE A 88 1.38 -13.55 -10.91
N ALA A 89 2.23 -14.17 -11.74
CA ALA A 89 1.99 -14.34 -13.17
C ALA A 89 0.73 -15.17 -13.48
N GLU A 90 0.31 -16.03 -12.57
CA GLU A 90 -0.85 -16.91 -12.72
C GLU A 90 -1.97 -16.59 -11.71
N GLU A 91 -1.81 -15.53 -10.91
CA GLU A 91 -2.83 -15.10 -9.95
C GLU A 91 -4.03 -14.48 -10.66
N GLU A 92 -5.22 -14.71 -10.10
CA GLU A 92 -6.47 -14.10 -10.51
C GLU A 92 -6.88 -13.03 -9.48
N ALA A 93 -7.46 -11.94 -9.97
CA ALA A 93 -7.92 -10.87 -9.09
C ALA A 93 -9.07 -11.39 -8.22
N PRO A 94 -9.11 -11.07 -6.91
CA PRO A 94 -10.19 -11.50 -6.02
C PRO A 94 -11.55 -10.90 -6.42
N HIS A 95 -11.53 -9.80 -7.18
CA HIS A 95 -12.70 -9.13 -7.72
C HIS A 95 -12.31 -8.31 -8.96
N PRO A 96 -13.20 -8.10 -9.96
CA PRO A 96 -12.90 -7.32 -11.18
C PRO A 96 -12.34 -5.92 -10.95
N VAL A 97 -12.67 -5.31 -9.81
CA VAL A 97 -12.12 -3.99 -9.39
C VAL A 97 -10.60 -4.00 -9.26
N PHE A 98 -10.01 -5.15 -8.91
CA PHE A 98 -8.57 -5.31 -8.74
C PHE A 98 -7.86 -5.81 -10.00
N GLU A 99 -8.58 -6.22 -11.06
CA GLU A 99 -7.97 -6.68 -12.31
C GLU A 99 -6.99 -5.64 -12.90
N PRO A 100 -7.33 -4.34 -13.00
CA PRO A 100 -6.38 -3.32 -13.47
C PRO A 100 -5.09 -3.26 -12.66
N ILE A 101 -5.18 -3.38 -11.33
CA ILE A 101 -4.04 -3.32 -10.42
C ILE A 101 -3.17 -4.57 -10.61
N LEU A 102 -3.79 -5.75 -10.66
CA LEU A 102 -3.07 -7.02 -10.82
C LEU A 102 -2.33 -7.08 -12.16
N VAL A 103 -2.95 -6.64 -13.26
CA VAL A 103 -2.33 -6.54 -14.59
C VAL A 103 -1.08 -5.64 -14.59
N LEU A 104 -1.11 -4.55 -13.82
CA LEU A 104 0.07 -3.70 -13.65
C LEU A 104 1.13 -4.38 -12.78
N GLN A 105 0.73 -4.99 -11.67
CA GLN A 105 1.66 -5.64 -10.74
C GLN A 105 2.41 -6.82 -11.39
N GLN A 106 1.71 -7.61 -12.23
CA GLN A 106 2.27 -8.72 -13.02
C GLN A 106 3.38 -8.30 -13.98
N GLN A 107 3.50 -7.02 -14.34
CA GLN A 107 4.61 -6.52 -15.18
C GLN A 107 5.91 -6.34 -14.39
N THR A 108 5.85 -6.46 -13.06
CA THR A 108 6.96 -6.16 -12.15
C THR A 108 7.44 -7.36 -11.35
N ILE A 109 7.24 -8.58 -11.87
CA ILE A 109 7.78 -9.81 -11.25
C ILE A 109 9.27 -9.63 -10.94
N GLY A 110 9.66 -9.92 -9.70
CA GLY A 110 11.02 -9.77 -9.19
C GLY A 110 11.36 -8.38 -8.63
N HIS A 111 10.51 -7.37 -8.82
CA HIS A 111 10.67 -6.07 -8.18
C HIS A 111 10.39 -6.15 -6.67
N TRP A 112 10.94 -5.20 -5.94
CA TRP A 112 10.41 -4.82 -4.63
C TRP A 112 9.18 -3.93 -4.84
N PHE A 113 8.00 -4.41 -4.48
CA PHE A 113 6.76 -3.67 -4.61
C PHE A 113 6.42 -2.98 -3.29
N ILE A 114 6.28 -1.66 -3.34
CA ILE A 114 5.72 -0.87 -2.23
C ILE A 114 4.20 -0.89 -2.42
N ASP A 115 3.56 -1.73 -1.62
CA ASP A 115 2.13 -2.01 -1.68
C ASP A 115 1.30 -0.86 -1.10
N SER A 116 1.71 -0.36 0.06
CA SER A 116 0.97 0.65 0.80
C SER A 116 1.91 1.68 1.40
N VAL A 117 1.60 2.96 1.26
CA VAL A 117 2.25 4.08 1.97
C VAL A 117 1.16 4.96 2.56
N GLY A 118 0.99 4.92 3.88
CA GLY A 118 -0.05 5.64 4.61
C GLY A 118 0.56 6.61 5.61
N VAL A 119 0.07 7.85 5.65
CA VAL A 119 0.40 8.82 6.70
C VAL A 119 -0.89 9.51 7.16
N TYR A 120 -1.14 9.50 8.46
CA TYR A 120 -2.28 10.19 9.03
C TYR A 120 -2.30 11.65 8.64
N GLN A 121 -3.49 12.19 8.34
CA GLN A 121 -3.63 13.55 7.81
C GLN A 121 -2.98 14.61 8.69
N HIS A 122 -3.11 14.51 10.02
CA HIS A 122 -2.51 15.45 10.97
C HIS A 122 -0.98 15.35 11.08
N HIS A 123 -0.37 14.30 10.55
CA HIS A 123 1.08 14.10 10.47
C HIS A 123 1.66 14.42 9.08
N ARG A 124 0.85 14.69 8.06
CA ARG A 124 1.32 15.02 6.70
C ARG A 124 2.08 16.35 6.66
N GLY A 125 2.88 16.55 5.62
CA GLY A 125 3.69 17.77 5.46
C GLY A 125 5.01 17.80 6.25
N HIS A 126 5.32 16.74 7.00
CA HIS A 126 6.53 16.65 7.84
C HIS A 126 7.61 15.69 7.28
N GLY A 127 7.51 15.27 6.01
CA GLY A 127 8.49 14.40 5.37
C GLY A 127 8.40 12.91 5.74
N ILE A 128 7.38 12.48 6.48
CA ILE A 128 7.19 11.08 6.91
C ILE A 128 7.06 10.13 5.71
N GLY A 129 6.22 10.47 4.72
CA GLY A 129 6.04 9.66 3.52
C GLY A 129 7.34 9.43 2.75
N ARG A 130 8.20 10.44 2.66
CA ARG A 130 9.54 10.29 2.07
C ARG A 130 10.41 9.32 2.86
N LYS A 131 10.48 9.47 4.19
CA LYS A 131 11.26 8.55 5.03
C LYS A 131 10.76 7.11 4.91
N LEU A 132 9.46 6.91 4.80
CA LEU A 132 8.85 5.58 4.59
C LEU A 132 9.24 4.98 3.23
N VAL A 133 9.21 5.77 2.16
CA VAL A 133 9.67 5.32 0.83
C VAL A 133 11.17 5.03 0.85
N ASP A 134 11.99 5.93 1.40
CA ASP A 134 13.44 5.76 1.51
C ASP A 134 13.79 4.48 2.31
N HIS A 135 13.03 4.17 3.37
CA HIS A 135 13.16 2.92 4.12
C HIS A 135 12.92 1.66 3.26
N GLU A 136 11.92 1.68 2.38
CA GLU A 136 11.67 0.55 1.47
C GLU A 136 12.72 0.46 0.36
N LEU A 137 13.23 1.60 -0.12
CA LEU A 137 14.33 1.63 -1.07
C LEU A 137 15.60 0.98 -0.48
N GLU A 138 15.89 1.22 0.80
CA GLU A 138 16.96 0.53 1.52
C GLU A 138 16.68 -0.97 1.67
N ARG A 139 15.45 -1.36 2.01
CA ARG A 139 15.05 -2.78 2.14
C ARG A 139 15.09 -3.54 0.83
N ALA A 140 14.78 -2.89 -0.29
CA ALA A 140 14.83 -3.47 -1.63
C ALA A 140 16.25 -3.93 -2.00
N GLY A 141 17.27 -3.24 -1.48
CA GLY A 141 18.67 -3.46 -1.84
C GLY A 141 18.90 -3.22 -3.34
N ALA A 142 19.47 -4.21 -4.03
CA ALA A 142 19.77 -4.12 -5.46
C ALA A 142 18.57 -4.46 -6.38
N ARG A 143 17.34 -4.56 -5.86
CA ARG A 143 16.16 -4.80 -6.68
C ARG A 143 15.64 -3.50 -7.28
N PRO A 144 15.11 -3.53 -8.52
CA PRO A 144 14.24 -2.46 -8.96
C PRO A 144 13.00 -2.39 -8.07
N VAL A 145 12.44 -1.19 -7.91
CA VAL A 145 11.30 -0.93 -7.02
C VAL A 145 10.10 -0.51 -7.85
N SER A 146 8.92 -0.98 -7.50
CA SER A 146 7.65 -0.61 -8.15
C SER A 146 6.59 -0.23 -7.13
N LEU A 147 5.61 0.57 -7.56
CA LEU A 147 4.39 0.87 -6.81
C LEU A 147 3.26 1.26 -7.77
N ILE A 148 2.03 1.16 -7.31
CA ILE A 148 0.84 1.58 -8.06
C ILE A 148 0.10 2.65 -7.25
N THR A 149 -0.37 3.70 -7.91
CA THR A 149 -1.18 4.76 -7.29
C THR A 149 -2.24 5.27 -8.24
N GLU A 150 -3.28 5.89 -7.71
CA GLU A 150 -4.32 6.57 -8.50
C GLU A 150 -3.74 7.80 -9.22
N SER A 151 -4.17 8.04 -10.46
CA SER A 151 -3.68 9.12 -11.32
C SER A 151 -4.04 10.51 -10.83
N ASP A 152 -5.04 10.65 -9.97
CA ASP A 152 -5.48 11.91 -9.39
C ASP A 152 -4.95 12.14 -7.97
N ASN A 153 -4.08 11.25 -7.48
CA ASN A 153 -3.33 11.44 -6.25
C ASN A 153 -2.05 12.26 -6.50
N ASP A 154 -2.23 13.55 -6.81
CA ASP A 154 -1.14 14.49 -7.13
C ASP A 154 -0.07 14.55 -6.03
N VAL A 155 -0.48 14.38 -4.76
CA VAL A 155 0.43 14.39 -3.61
C VAL A 155 1.37 13.18 -3.65
N ALA A 156 0.84 11.98 -3.86
CA ALA A 156 1.64 10.76 -3.95
C ALA A 156 2.51 10.76 -5.21
N LEU A 157 1.95 11.15 -6.36
CA LEU A 157 2.71 11.27 -7.61
C LEU A 157 3.90 12.24 -7.48
N GLY A 158 3.69 13.40 -6.84
CA GLY A 158 4.76 14.35 -6.56
C GLY A 158 5.85 13.76 -5.64
N LEU A 159 5.44 13.05 -4.59
CA LEU A 159 6.36 12.35 -3.69
C LEU A 159 7.19 11.31 -4.46
N TYR A 160 6.55 10.39 -5.18
CA TYR A 160 7.23 9.29 -5.86
C TYR A 160 8.17 9.79 -6.97
N LYS A 161 7.75 10.78 -7.77
CA LYS A 161 8.62 11.42 -8.77
C LYS A 161 9.85 12.04 -8.11
N SER A 162 9.68 12.71 -6.97
CA SER A 162 10.83 13.24 -6.22
C SER A 162 11.76 12.15 -5.68
N CYS A 163 11.26 10.92 -5.47
CA CYS A 163 12.03 9.75 -5.09
C CYS A 163 12.71 9.05 -6.29
N GLY A 164 12.55 9.58 -7.51
CA GLY A 164 13.14 9.02 -8.72
C GLY A 164 12.32 7.89 -9.34
N PHE A 165 11.03 7.78 -9.01
CA PHE A 165 10.13 6.88 -9.72
C PHE A 165 9.61 7.52 -11.00
N GLU A 166 9.44 6.70 -12.03
CA GLU A 166 8.92 7.07 -13.33
C GLU A 166 7.69 6.22 -13.67
N GLU A 167 6.68 6.82 -14.28
CA GLU A 167 5.52 6.09 -14.79
C GLU A 167 5.91 5.24 -15.99
N ILE A 168 5.52 3.96 -16.00
CA ILE A 168 5.79 3.04 -17.11
C ILE A 168 4.53 2.46 -17.75
N ALA A 169 3.41 2.43 -17.03
CA ALA A 169 2.15 1.89 -17.51
C ALA A 169 0.97 2.45 -16.69
N ARG A 170 -0.23 2.34 -17.26
CA ARG A 170 -1.48 2.68 -16.58
C ARG A 170 -2.63 1.79 -17.03
N GLN A 171 -3.64 1.65 -16.19
CA GLN A 171 -4.89 0.94 -16.50
C GLN A 171 -6.09 1.76 -15.97
N PRO A 172 -7.21 1.81 -16.70
CA PRO A 172 -8.40 2.51 -16.20
C PRO A 172 -8.93 1.83 -14.94
N SER A 173 -9.31 2.62 -13.93
CA SER A 173 -9.98 2.10 -12.74
C SER A 173 -11.37 1.54 -13.09
N VAL A 174 -11.81 0.57 -12.30
CA VAL A 174 -13.19 0.07 -12.32
C VAL A 174 -13.90 0.63 -11.09
N SER A 175 -15.02 1.31 -11.29
CA SER A 175 -15.78 1.95 -10.22
C SER A 175 -16.31 0.92 -9.20
N THR A 176 -16.14 1.21 -7.91
CA THR A 176 -16.71 0.40 -6.81
C THR A 176 -18.15 0.79 -6.47
N ASP A 177 -18.57 1.99 -6.87
CA ASP A 177 -19.95 2.49 -6.79
C ASP A 177 -20.23 3.57 -7.87
N THR A 178 -21.44 4.12 -7.87
CA THR A 178 -21.86 5.17 -8.83
C THR A 178 -21.20 6.54 -8.58
N TYR A 179 -20.57 6.76 -7.43
CA TYR A 179 -20.00 8.05 -7.01
C TYR A 179 -18.48 8.07 -7.07
N SER A 180 -17.86 6.92 -7.33
CA SER A 180 -16.42 6.75 -7.46
C SER A 180 -15.89 7.63 -8.58
N LYS A 181 -14.95 8.51 -8.23
CA LYS A 181 -14.29 9.37 -9.20
C LYS A 181 -13.47 8.50 -10.15
N GLN A 182 -13.69 8.67 -11.44
CA GLN A 182 -12.93 7.96 -12.46
C GLN A 182 -11.47 8.45 -12.44
N HIS A 183 -10.56 7.50 -12.33
CA HIS A 183 -9.11 7.70 -12.40
C HIS A 183 -8.45 6.53 -13.16
N ASP A 184 -7.15 6.62 -13.40
CA ASP A 184 -6.34 5.48 -13.83
C ASP A 184 -5.49 4.99 -12.66
N TRP A 185 -5.25 3.68 -12.59
CA TRP A 185 -4.14 3.13 -11.84
C TRP A 185 -2.84 3.35 -12.62
N VAL A 186 -1.84 3.92 -11.97
CA VAL A 186 -0.55 4.27 -12.58
C VAL A 186 0.54 3.44 -11.93
N LEU A 187 1.24 2.65 -12.75
CA LEU A 187 2.42 1.90 -12.34
C LEU A 187 3.66 2.78 -12.47
N LEU A 188 4.35 2.97 -11.35
CA LEU A 188 5.64 3.65 -11.31
C LEU A 188 6.75 2.68 -10.94
N THR A 189 7.92 2.85 -11.56
CA THR A 189 9.11 2.06 -11.24
C THR A 189 10.33 2.93 -11.03
N ARG A 190 11.30 2.40 -10.29
CA ARG A 190 12.62 2.96 -10.07
C ARG A 190 13.65 1.85 -10.28
N SER A 191 14.63 2.08 -11.13
CA SER A 191 15.73 1.15 -11.36
C SER A 191 16.54 0.89 -10.08
N ALA A 192 17.14 -0.28 -9.98
CA ALA A 192 18.11 -0.57 -8.93
C ALA A 192 19.28 0.41 -9.00
N THR A 193 19.70 0.94 -7.85
CA THR A 193 20.94 1.72 -7.69
C THR A 193 22.14 0.82 -7.41
#